data_AF-A0A3A6NM86-F1
#
_entry.id   AF-A0A3A6NM86-F1
#
_cell.length_a   1.000
_cell.length_b   1.000
_cell.length_c   1.000
_cell.angle_alpha   90.00
_cell.angle_beta   90.00
_cell.angle_gamma   90.00
#
_symmetry.space_group_name_H-M   'P 1'
#
loop_
_entity.id
_entity.type
_entity.pdbx_description
1 polymer ?
#
loop_
_entity_poly.entity_id
_entity_poly.type
_entity_poly.pdbx_seq_one_letter_code
_entity_poly.pdbx_strand_id
1 'polypeptide(L)'
;MKINPVTMLIPQGSRVGEIKAKDASPRDFTDVLFKALKEVNQLQLKADEVTEKMVLGELDDVHQVMLMTEKAKLALQLTVQIRNKLVEAYQEVSRMQF
;
A
#
# COMPACT_ATOMS: atom_id res chain seq x y z
N MET A 1 20.18 -9.31 63.98
CA MET A 1 20.82 -8.65 62.82
C MET A 1 19.97 -8.96 61.59
N LYS A 2 19.15 -8.00 61.12
CA LYS A 2 18.32 -8.14 59.91
C LYS A 2 18.81 -7.10 58.91
N ILE A 3 19.31 -7.56 57.77
CA ILE A 3 19.75 -6.74 56.64
C ILE A 3 18.50 -6.27 55.87
N ASN A 4 18.31 -4.95 55.78
CA ASN A 4 17.32 -4.33 54.91
C ASN A 4 17.96 -4.12 53.52
N PRO A 5 17.36 -4.57 52.41
CA PRO A 5 17.89 -4.32 51.08
C PRO A 5 17.62 -2.87 50.67
N VAL A 6 18.64 -2.25 50.07
CA VAL A 6 18.65 -0.86 49.60
C VAL A 6 17.57 -0.67 48.52
N THR A 7 16.63 0.22 48.77
CA THR A 7 15.68 0.75 47.79
C THR A 7 16.44 1.53 46.71
N MET A 8 16.43 1.03 45.48
CA MET A 8 16.78 1.85 44.31
C MET A 8 15.69 2.90 44.07
N LEU A 9 16.03 4.17 44.28
CA LEU A 9 15.28 5.30 43.74
C LEU A 9 15.39 5.27 42.21
N ILE A 10 14.31 4.89 41.53
CA ILE A 10 14.12 5.20 40.11
C ILE A 10 13.48 6.61 40.05
N PRO A 11 14.04 7.54 39.26
CA PRO A 11 13.52 8.89 39.14
C PRO A 11 12.14 8.88 38.48
N GLN A 12 11.23 9.68 39.01
CA GLN A 12 9.93 9.99 38.40
C GLN A 12 10.16 10.63 37.03
N GLY A 13 9.97 9.86 35.97
CA GLY A 13 10.03 10.28 34.59
C GLY A 13 9.06 9.47 33.76
N SER A 14 7.93 10.10 33.43
CA SER A 14 7.02 9.75 32.33
C SER A 14 6.41 8.35 32.36
N ARG A 15 5.11 8.31 32.67
CA ARG A 15 4.19 7.22 32.32
C ARG A 15 4.40 6.92 30.84
N VAL A 16 5.09 5.83 30.53
CA VAL A 16 5.05 5.23 29.19
C VAL A 16 3.62 4.75 29.06
N GLY A 17 2.78 5.61 28.47
CA GLY A 17 1.44 5.28 28.07
C GLY A 17 1.49 4.00 27.26
N GLU A 18 0.56 3.11 27.55
CA GLU A 18 0.26 1.94 26.74
C GLU A 18 0.32 2.33 25.26
N ILE A 19 1.40 1.92 24.57
CA ILE A 19 1.35 1.83 23.13
C ILE A 19 0.34 0.70 22.91
N LYS A 20 -0.93 1.07 22.74
CA LYS A 20 -1.89 0.20 22.09
C LYS A 20 -1.28 -0.12 20.73
N ALA A 21 -0.62 -1.27 20.65
CA ALA A 21 -0.39 -1.95 19.40
C ALA A 21 -1.79 -2.05 18.79
N LYS A 22 -2.06 -1.18 17.83
CA LYS A 22 -3.27 -1.22 17.03
C LYS A 22 -3.21 -2.60 16.42
N ASP A 23 -4.06 -3.52 16.88
CA ASP A 23 -4.15 -4.86 16.35
C ASP A 23 -4.15 -4.74 14.84
N ALA A 24 -3.02 -5.09 14.24
CA ALA A 24 -2.93 -5.25 12.81
C ALA A 24 -3.62 -6.57 12.54
N SER A 25 -4.96 -6.56 12.61
CA SER A 25 -5.77 -7.61 12.04
C SER A 25 -5.19 -7.92 10.68
N PRO A 26 -4.92 -9.19 10.34
CA PRO A 26 -4.43 -9.56 9.03
C PRO A 26 -5.36 -8.90 8.02
N ARG A 27 -4.88 -7.89 7.30
CA ARG A 27 -5.69 -7.24 6.27
C ARG A 27 -5.92 -8.32 5.23
N ASP A 28 -7.19 -8.59 4.94
CA ASP A 28 -7.54 -9.58 3.94
C ASP A 28 -6.83 -9.23 2.64
N PHE A 29 -6.13 -10.19 2.06
CA PHE A 29 -5.39 -10.00 0.81
C PHE A 29 -6.31 -9.42 -0.29
N THR A 30 -7.57 -9.84 -0.29
CA THR A 30 -8.64 -9.33 -1.15
C THR A 30 -8.81 -7.82 -1.00
N ASP A 31 -8.83 -7.28 0.22
CA ASP A 31 -8.96 -5.84 0.46
C ASP A 31 -7.75 -5.05 -0.05
N VAL A 32 -6.55 -5.61 0.16
CA VAL A 32 -5.30 -5.01 -0.35
C VAL A 32 -5.29 -5.00 -1.87
N LEU A 33 -5.72 -6.10 -2.50
CA LEU A 33 -5.83 -6.20 -3.95
C LEU A 33 -6.87 -5.22 -4.50
N PHE A 34 -8.06 -5.14 -3.92
CA PHE A 34 -9.08 -4.17 -4.32
C PHE A 34 -8.59 -2.73 -4.19
N LYS A 35 -7.88 -2.42 -3.11
CA LYS A 35 -7.28 -1.09 -2.92
C LYS A 35 -6.25 -0.79 -4.01
N ALA A 36 -5.36 -1.73 -4.33
CA ALA A 36 -4.36 -1.58 -5.38
C ALA A 36 -5.01 -1.38 -6.76
N LEU A 37 -6.06 -2.14 -7.08
CA LEU A 37 -6.82 -1.97 -8.32
C LEU A 37 -7.45 -0.57 -8.43
N LYS A 38 -8.03 -0.08 -7.33
CA LYS A 38 -8.59 1.27 -7.27
C LYS A 38 -7.51 2.34 -7.46
N GLU A 39 -6.32 2.12 -6.91
CA GLU A 39 -5.17 3.01 -7.07
C GLU A 39 -4.68 3.06 -8.52
N VAL A 40 -4.62 1.92 -9.21
CA VAL A 40 -4.28 1.85 -10.65
C VAL A 40 -5.30 2.64 -11.48
N ASN A 41 -6.60 2.47 -11.20
CA ASN A 41 -7.65 3.25 -11.86
C ASN A 41 -7.49 4.76 -11.62
N GLN A 42 -7.15 5.16 -10.38
CA GLN A 42 -6.88 6.56 -10.07
C GLN A 42 -5.66 7.10 -10.80
N LEU A 43 -4.59 6.31 -10.94
CA LEU A 43 -3.40 6.70 -11.70
C LEU A 43 -3.73 6.92 -13.18
N GLN A 44 -4.57 6.06 -13.76
CA GLN A 44 -5.02 6.20 -15.13
C GLN A 44 -5.84 7.48 -15.33
N LEU A 45 -6.85 7.71 -14.50
CA LEU A 45 -7.67 8.94 -14.56
C LEU A 45 -6.84 10.21 -14.38
N LYS A 46 -5.85 10.19 -13.48
CA LYS A 46 -4.94 11.34 -13.30
C LYS A 46 -4.05 11.57 -14.52
N ALA A 47 -3.56 10.51 -15.16
CA ALA A 47 -2.77 10.63 -16.37
C ALA A 47 -3.61 11.24 -17.50
N ASP A 48 -4.88 10.83 -17.64
CA ASP A 48 -5.81 11.38 -18.61
C ASP A 48 -6.10 12.87 -18.33
N GLU A 49 -6.41 13.23 -17.09
CA GLU A 49 -6.67 14.62 -16.67
C GLU A 49 -5.47 15.54 -16.92
N VAL A 50 -4.27 15.09 -16.57
CA VAL A 50 -3.04 15.86 -16.76
C VAL A 50 -2.71 16.00 -18.25
N THR A 51 -3.00 14.97 -19.06
CA THR A 51 -2.86 15.03 -20.52
C THR A 51 -3.84 16.03 -21.14
N GLU A 52 -5.09 16.02 -20.70
CA GLU A 52 -6.12 16.97 -21.16
C GLU A 52 -5.73 18.41 -20.85
N LYS A 53 -5.32 18.70 -19.61
CA LYS A 53 -4.85 20.05 -19.21
C LYS A 53 -3.63 20.52 -19.98
N MET A 54 -2.71 19.61 -20.31
CA MET A 54 -1.56 19.94 -21.16
C MET A 54 -1.99 20.32 -22.58
N VAL A 55 -2.92 19.56 -23.19
CA VAL A 55 -3.44 19.86 -24.53
C VAL A 55 -4.21 21.18 -24.57
N LEU A 56 -4.90 21.53 -23.48
CA LEU A 56 -5.58 22.81 -23.31
C LEU A 56 -4.63 24.00 -23.06
N GLY A 57 -3.33 23.73 -22.88
CA GLY A 57 -2.33 24.77 -22.57
C GLY A 57 -2.38 25.27 -21.13
N GLU A 58 -3.08 24.58 -20.24
CA GLU A 58 -3.15 24.89 -18.81
C GLU A 58 -1.94 24.34 -18.02
N LEU A 59 -1.13 23.49 -18.67
CA LEU A 59 0.07 22.87 -18.12
C LEU A 59 1.23 22.99 -19.11
N ASP A 60 2.26 23.75 -18.73
CA ASP A 60 3.50 23.88 -19.52
C ASP A 60 4.50 22.74 -19.29
N ASP A 61 4.26 21.89 -18.29
CA ASP A 61 5.18 20.83 -17.87
C ASP A 61 4.82 19.47 -18.51
N VAL A 62 5.27 19.30 -19.75
CA VAL A 62 5.15 18.05 -20.52
C VAL A 62 5.81 16.86 -19.81
N HIS A 63 6.84 17.10 -18.99
CA HIS A 63 7.53 16.03 -18.26
C HIS A 63 6.63 15.39 -17.21
N GLN A 64 5.76 16.16 -16.54
CA GLN A 64 4.81 15.60 -15.59
C GLN A 64 3.79 14.69 -16.26
N VAL A 65 3.28 15.08 -17.43
CA VAL A 65 2.34 14.28 -18.21
C VAL A 65 2.96 12.94 -18.61
N MET A 66 4.21 12.99 -19.10
CA MET A 66 4.96 11.81 -19.48
C MET A 66 5.22 10.89 -18.27
N LEU A 67 5.63 11.45 -17.13
CA LEU A 67 5.87 10.68 -15.90
C LEU A 67 4.59 10.04 -15.35
N MET A 68 3.47 10.76 -15.35
CA MET A 68 2.19 10.22 -14.87
C MET A 68 1.69 9.10 -15.79
N THR A 69 1.80 9.30 -17.10
CA THR A 69 1.45 8.27 -18.10
C THR A 69 2.29 7.01 -17.92
N GLU A 70 3.61 7.13 -17.74
CA GLU A 70 4.49 5.97 -17.56
C GLU A 70 4.22 5.24 -16.24
N LYS A 71 3.93 5.98 -15.16
CA LYS A 71 3.48 5.38 -13.89
C LYS A 71 2.18 4.60 -14.04
N ALA A 72 1.17 5.18 -14.70
CA ALA A 72 -0.10 4.51 -14.94
C ALA A 72 0.07 3.24 -15.77
N LYS A 73 0.89 3.30 -16.82
CA LYS A 73 1.21 2.15 -17.68
C LYS A 73 1.91 1.03 -16.91
N LEU A 74 2.94 1.34 -16.13
CA LEU A 74 3.66 0.35 -15.34
C LEU A 74 2.74 -0.30 -14.28
N ALA A 75 1.92 0.51 -13.60
CA ALA A 75 0.96 0.01 -12.61
C ALA A 75 -0.08 -0.93 -13.25
N LEU A 76 -0.56 -0.61 -14.45
CA LEU A 76 -1.47 -1.48 -15.21
C LEU A 76 -0.79 -2.79 -15.62
N GLN A 77 0.45 -2.73 -16.12
CA GLN A 77 1.20 -3.93 -16.49
C GLN A 77 1.39 -4.88 -15.31
N LEU A 78 1.78 -4.33 -14.15
CA LEU A 78 1.90 -5.09 -12.91
C LEU A 78 0.56 -5.75 -12.52
N THR A 79 -0.54 -4.99 -12.63
CA THR A 79 -1.89 -5.49 -12.34
C THR A 79 -2.27 -6.69 -13.21
N VAL A 80 -1.96 -6.64 -14.51
CA VAL A 80 -2.21 -7.76 -15.44
C VAL A 80 -1.40 -8.98 -15.04
N GLN A 81 -0.14 -8.81 -14.64
CA GLN A 81 0.69 -9.92 -14.16
C GLN A 81 0.11 -10.56 -12.90
N ILE A 82 -0.33 -9.75 -11.93
CA ILE A 82 -0.99 -10.24 -10.72
C ILE A 82 -2.26 -11.01 -11.07
N ARG A 83 -3.12 -10.45 -11.94
CA ARG A 83 -4.34 -11.13 -12.43
C ARG A 83 -4.00 -12.50 -13.01
N ASN A 84 -2.99 -12.59 -13.88
CA ASN A 84 -2.57 -13.84 -14.49
C ASN A 84 -2.12 -14.85 -13.43
N LYS A 85 -1.30 -14.43 -12.45
CA LYS A 85 -0.85 -15.31 -11.37
C LYS A 85 -1.97 -15.80 -10.47
N LEU A 86 -2.99 -14.98 -10.21
CA LEU A 86 -4.15 -15.40 -9.45
C LEU A 86 -4.99 -16.44 -10.21
N VAL A 87 -5.17 -16.26 -11.52
CA VAL A 87 -5.85 -17.24 -12.37
C VAL A 87 -5.07 -18.55 -12.44
N GLU A 88 -3.74 -18.48 -12.63
CA GLU A 88 -2.86 -19.67 -12.60
C GLU A 88 -2.95 -20.41 -11.26
N ALA A 89 -2.90 -19.69 -10.14
CA ALA A 89 -3.00 -20.27 -8.80
C ALA A 89 -4.36 -20.97 -8.59
N TYR A 90 -5.46 -20.34 -9.03
CA TYR A 90 -6.78 -20.96 -8.98
C TYR A 90 -6.84 -22.25 -9.81
N GLN A 91 -6.32 -22.20 -11.05
CA GLN A 91 -6.29 -23.37 -11.91
C GLN A 91 -5.43 -24.50 -11.34
N GLU A 92 -4.31 -24.17 -10.69
CA GLU A 92 -3.44 -25.17 -10.05
C GLU A 92 -4.12 -25.87 -8.87
N VAL A 93 -4.75 -25.10 -7.98
CA VAL A 93 -5.53 -25.66 -6.86
C VAL A 93 -6.66 -26.55 -7.37
N SER A 94 -7.33 -26.15 -8.46
CA SER A 94 -8.36 -26.97 -9.09
C SER A 94 -7.80 -28.28 -9.66
N ARG A 95 -6.59 -28.29 -10.22
CA ARG A 95 -5.95 -29.50 -10.76
C ARG A 95 -5.46 -30.44 -9.68
N MET A 96 -5.06 -29.93 -8.52
CA MET A 96 -4.61 -30.76 -7.39
C MET A 96 -5.73 -31.54 -6.69
N GLN A 97 -7.00 -31.11 -6.84
CA GLN A 97 -8.15 -31.70 -6.13
C GLN A 97 -8.94 -32.75 -6.94
N PHE A 98 -8.51 -33.09 -8.15
CA PHE A 98 -9.12 -34.16 -8.98
C PHE A 98 -8.14 -35.31 -9.20
#